data_AF-A0A3D2NM89-F1
#
_entry.id   AF-A0A3D2NM89-F1
#
_cell.length_a   1.000
_cell.length_b   1.000
_cell.length_c   1.000
_cell.angle_alpha   90.00
_cell.angle_beta   90.00
_cell.angle_gamma   90.00
#
_symmetry.space_group_name_H-M   'P 1'
#
loop_
_entity.id
_entity.type
_entity.pdbx_description
1 polymer ?
#
loop_
_entity_poly.entity_id
_entity_poly.type
_entity_poly.pdbx_seq_one_letter_code
_entity_poly.pdbx_strand_id
1 'polypeptide(L)' 'MSYFLAGDIGGTKTRLAIVTVNGNKVGIKREVSYPSRNYAEFATLLGEFL' A
#
# COMPACT_ATOMS: atom_id res chain seq x y z
N MET A 1 14.53 -12.41 4.44
CA MET A 1 13.73 -11.20 4.65
C MET A 1 12.97 -10.94 3.37
N SER A 2 11.64 -10.91 3.44
CA SER A 2 10.77 -10.80 2.27
C SER A 2 9.99 -9.50 2.32
N TYR A 3 9.68 -8.94 1.16
CA TYR A 3 8.89 -7.73 1.00
C TYR A 3 7.55 -8.07 0.36
N PHE A 4 6.48 -7.48 0.90
CA PHE A 4 5.12 -7.65 0.40
C PHE A 4 4.50 -6.28 0.16
N LEU A 5 3.82 -6.13 -0.97
CA LEU A 5 2.90 -5.02 -1.17
C LEU A 5 1.57 -5.42 -0.54
N ALA A 6 1.11 -4.61 0.42
CA ALA A 6 -0.20 -4.76 1.05
C ALA A 6 -1.06 -3.54 0.73
N GLY A 7 -2.36 -3.75 0.56
CA GLY A 7 -3.32 -2.69 0.27
C GLY A 7 -4.65 -2.88 1.00
N ASP A 8 -5.14 -1.80 1.60
CA ASP A 8 -6.53 -1.65 2.06
C ASP A 8 -7.23 -0.70 1.08
N ILE A 9 -8.12 -1.25 0.26
CA ILE A 9 -8.75 -0.54 -0.86
C ILE A 9 -10.22 -0.31 -0.51
N GLY A 10 -10.58 0.96 -0.30
CA GLY A 10 -11.94 1.39 -0.01
C GLY A 10 -12.43 2.51 -0.93
N GLY A 11 -13.74 2.77 -0.89
CA GLY A 11 -14.37 3.79 -1.74
C GLY A 11 -13.93 5.24 -1.42
N THR A 12 -13.56 5.52 -0.17
CA THR A 12 -13.15 6.87 0.25
C THR A 12 -11.64 7.04 0.30
N LYS A 13 -10.93 6.01 0.75
CA LYS A 13 -9.48 6.00 0.92
C LYS A 13 -8.91 4.66 0.49
N THR A 14 -7.72 4.71 -0.08
CA THR A 14 -6.89 3.54 -0.36
C THR A 14 -5.57 3.72 0.40
N ARG A 15 -5.14 2.70 1.12
CA ARG A 15 -3.87 2.68 1.84
C ARG A 15 -2.97 1.60 1.28
N LEU A 16 -1.74 1.95 0.92
CA LEU A 16 -0.73 1.01 0.46
C LEU A 16 0.46 0.97 1.41
N ALA A 17 1.03 -0.21 1.59
CA ALA A 17 2.21 -0.42 2.41
C ALA A 17 3.20 -1.41 1.80
N ILE A 18 4.49 -1.15 2.00
CA ILE A 18 5.55 -2.16 1.84
C ILE A 18 5.79 -2.80 3.20
N VAL A 19 5.38 -4.05 3.34
CA VAL A 19 5.51 -4.84 4.56
C VAL A 19 6.77 -5.70 4.47
N THR A 20 7.49 -5.80 5.58
CA THR A 20 8.65 -6.68 5.74
C THR A 20 8.26 -7.88 6.60
N VAL A 21 8.68 -9.07 6.17
CA VAL A 21 8.54 -10.29 6.97
C VAL A 21 9.92 -10.89 7.21
N ASN A 22 10.24 -11.07 8.49
CA ASN A 22 11.47 -11.73 8.94
C ASN A 22 11.12 -12.80 9.97
N GLY A 23 10.96 -14.05 9.50
CA GLY A 23 10.43 -15.14 10.31
C GLY A 23 8.99 -14.85 10.73
N ASN A 24 8.75 -14.77 12.05
CA ASN A 24 7.46 -14.44 12.65
C ASN A 24 7.28 -12.92 12.94
N LYS A 25 8.26 -12.09 12.56
CA LYS A 25 8.17 -10.63 12.74
C LYS A 25 7.68 -9.97 11.47
N VAL A 26 6.61 -9.20 11.60
CA VAL A 26 6.04 -8.36 10.54
C VAL A 26 6.33 -6.90 10.88
N GLY A 27 6.83 -6.14 9.90
CA GLY A 27 7.08 -4.71 10.02
C GLY A 27 6.55 -3.94 8.81
N ILE A 28 6.36 -2.63 8.96
CA ILE A 28 5.97 -1.73 7.87
C ILE A 28 7.17 -0.87 7.52
N LYS A 29 7.64 -0.95 6.28
CA LYS A 29 8.79 -0.15 5.78
C LYS A 29 8.33 1.17 5.15
N ARG A 30 7.18 1.19 4.51
CA ARG A 30 6.55 2.37 3.91
C ARG A 30 5.04 2.19 4.00
N GLU A 31 4.30 3.25 4.33
CA GLU A 31 2.85 3.29 4.31
C GLU A 31 2.39 4.66 3.82
N VAL A 32 1.41 4.71 2.91
CA VAL A 32 0.82 5.95 2.40
C VAL A 32 -0.69 5.77 2.26
N SER A 33 -1.44 6.82 2.60
CA SER A 33 -2.90 6.87 2.49
C SER A 33 -3.31 7.89 1.44
N TYR A 34 -4.10 7.45 0.48
CA TYR A 34 -4.56 8.21 -0.67
C TYR A 34 -6.08 8.42 -0.60
N PRO A 35 -6.60 9.63 -0.87
CA PRO A 35 -8.03 9.82 -1.11
C PRO A 35 -8.42 9.13 -2.43
N SER A 36 -9.29 8.10 -2.38
CA SER A 36 -9.64 7.31 -3.58
C SER A 36 -10.25 8.18 -4.68
N ARG A 37 -10.97 9.25 -4.33
CA ARG A 37 -11.56 10.20 -5.29
C ARG A 37 -10.54 10.89 -6.21
N ASN A 38 -9.27 10.92 -5.83
CA ASN A 38 -8.21 11.57 -6.62
C ASN A 38 -7.63 10.65 -7.70
N TYR A 39 -7.96 9.36 -7.67
CA TYR A 39 -7.42 8.35 -8.57
C TYR A 39 -8.56 7.60 -9.24
N ALA A 40 -8.74 7.82 -10.55
CA ALA A 40 -9.76 7.12 -11.33
C ALA A 40 -9.46 5.62 -11.46
N GLU A 41 -8.19 5.25 -11.47
CA GLU A 41 -7.72 3.88 -11.64
C GLU A 41 -6.70 3.52 -10.57
N PHE A 42 -6.77 2.27 -10.08
CA PHE A 42 -5.81 1.77 -9.10
C PHE A 42 -4.38 1.74 -9.65
N ALA A 43 -4.20 1.51 -10.95
CA ALA A 43 -2.89 1.46 -11.59
C ALA A 43 -2.13 2.79 -11.47
N THR A 44 -2.82 3.93 -11.58
CA THR A 44 -2.23 5.27 -11.39
C THR A 44 -1.73 5.47 -9.97
N LEU A 45 -2.56 5.11 -8.98
CA LEU A 45 -2.20 5.19 -7.56
C LEU A 45 -1.01 4.27 -7.26
N LEU A 46 -1.03 3.04 -7.77
CA LEU A 46 0.05 2.08 -7.58
C LEU A 46 1.37 2.58 -8.19
N GLY A 47 1.33 3.21 -9.37
CA GLY A 47 2.49 3.82 -10.00
C GLY A 47 3.08 5.00 -9.22
N GLU A 48 2.25 5.77 -8.51
CA GLU A 48 2.74 6.82 -7.60
C GLU A 48 3.34 6.23 -6.30
N PHE A 49 2.83 5.07 -5.88
CA PHE A 49 3.30 4.43 -4.66
C PHE A 49 4.62 3.69 -4.85
N LEU A 50 4.88 3.05 -5.99
CA LEU A 50 6.09 2.26 -6.23
C LEU A 50 7.27 3.15 -6.65
#